data_AF-A0A7V0NT42-F1
#
_entry.id   AF-A0A7V0NT42-F1
#
_cell.length_a   1.000
_cell.length_b   1.000
_cell.length_c   1.000
_cell.angle_alpha   90.00
_cell.angle_beta   90.00
_cell.angle_gamma   90.00
#
_symmetry.space_group_name_H-M   'P 1'
#
loop_
_entity.id
_entity.type
_entity.pdbx_description
1 polymer ?
#
loop_
_entity_poly.entity_id
_entity_poly.type
_entity_poly.pdbx_seq_one_letter_code
_entity_poly.pdbx_strand_id
1 'polypeptide(L)'
;MVDVVERGPGLVAVGYDFSGGDYDAAVWTSPDGDAWTRVPHDESVFGGASGQLISGVVVGGPGLVAVGYDFSGGDYDAAVWTSPD
;
A
#
# COMPACT_ATOMS: atom_id res chain seq x y z
N MET A 1 6.25 -4.62 -5.06
CA MET A 1 6.60 -4.18 -3.69
C MET A 1 7.75 -3.20 -3.77
N VAL A 2 7.72 -2.15 -2.97
CA VAL A 2 8.64 -0.99 -3.02
C VAL A 2 9.29 -0.74 -1.66
N ASP A 3 8.56 -0.93 -0.56
CA ASP A 3 9.06 -0.76 0.80
C ASP A 3 8.44 -1.81 1.74
N VAL A 4 9.08 -2.06 2.89
CA VAL A 4 8.68 -3.07 3.87
C VAL A 4 9.01 -2.65 5.30
N VAL A 5 8.12 -2.96 6.24
CA VAL A 5 8.31 -2.72 7.67
C VAL A 5 7.88 -3.91 8.51
N GLU A 6 8.54 -4.12 9.65
CA GLU A 6 8.09 -5.08 10.67
C GLU A 6 6.93 -4.50 11.49
N ARG A 7 5.89 -5.30 11.72
CA ARG A 7 4.79 -4.99 12.64
C ARG A 7 4.43 -6.24 13.45
N GLY A 8 4.75 -6.22 14.74
CA GLY A 8 4.52 -7.38 15.61
C GLY A 8 5.35 -8.59 15.17
N PRO A 9 4.76 -9.80 15.07
CA PRO A 9 5.49 -11.00 14.67
C PRO A 9 5.69 -11.15 13.14
N GLY A 10 5.31 -10.14 12.34
CA GLY A 10 5.33 -10.25 10.88
C GLY A 10 5.75 -8.96 10.18
N LEU A 11 5.62 -9.01 8.86
CA LEU A 11 6.06 -7.98 7.93
C LEU A 11 4.86 -7.42 7.15
N VAL A 12 4.95 -6.14 6.83
CA VAL A 12 4.03 -5.44 5.95
C VAL A 12 4.83 -4.79 4.83
N ALA A 13 4.52 -5.15 3.59
CA ALA A 13 5.11 -4.55 2.40
C ALA A 13 4.08 -3.70 1.66
N VAL A 14 4.54 -2.66 1.00
CA VAL A 14 3.72 -1.74 0.21
C VAL A 14 4.26 -1.58 -1.21
N GLY A 15 3.45 -1.04 -2.11
CA GLY A 15 3.81 -0.87 -3.51
C GLY A 15 2.58 -0.72 -4.38
N TYR A 16 2.61 -1.39 -5.53
CA TYR A 16 1.51 -1.44 -6.48
C TYR A 16 1.31 -2.85 -7.07
N ASP A 17 0.11 -3.14 -7.50
CA ASP A 17 -0.26 -4.28 -8.33
C ASP A 17 -0.55 -3.79 -9.76
N PHE A 18 -0.25 -4.61 -10.77
CA PHE A 18 -0.57 -4.34 -12.18
C PHE A 18 -1.52 -5.38 -12.78
N SER A 19 -2.04 -6.30 -11.96
CA SER A 19 -2.87 -7.42 -12.43
C SER A 19 -4.22 -6.99 -13.02
N GLY A 20 -4.72 -5.79 -12.67
CA GLY A 20 -5.94 -5.18 -13.20
C GLY A 20 -5.80 -4.48 -14.55
N GLY A 21 -4.56 -4.24 -15.02
CA GLY A 21 -4.27 -3.49 -16.24
C GLY A 21 -3.89 -2.02 -16.02
N ASP A 22 -3.93 -1.56 -14.79
CA ASP A 22 -3.47 -0.29 -14.24
C ASP A 22 -2.66 -0.51 -12.96
N TYR A 23 -2.03 0.56 -12.45
CA TYR A 23 -1.24 0.50 -11.23
C TYR A 23 -2.15 0.74 -10.04
N ASP A 24 -2.41 -0.26 -9.21
CA ASP A 24 -3.20 -0.06 -7.99
C ASP A 24 -2.28 -0.11 -6.78
N ALA A 25 -2.38 0.87 -5.90
CA ALA A 25 -1.67 0.84 -4.62
C ALA A 25 -2.02 -0.46 -3.89
N ALA A 26 -1.01 -1.13 -3.33
CA ALA A 26 -1.21 -2.43 -2.73
C ALA A 26 -0.37 -2.63 -1.48
N VAL A 27 -0.94 -3.40 -0.57
CA VAL A 27 -0.33 -3.81 0.70
C VAL A 27 -0.32 -5.33 0.76
N TRP A 28 0.79 -5.89 1.21
CA TRP A 28 0.95 -7.33 1.44
C TRP A 28 1.43 -7.58 2.86
N THR A 29 1.03 -8.70 3.43
CA THR A 29 1.52 -9.18 4.73
C THR A 29 2.25 -10.50 4.59
N SER A 30 3.23 -10.71 5.45
CA SER A 30 3.97 -11.97 5.53
C SER A 30 4.34 -12.29 6.98
N PRO A 31 4.25 -13.55 7.42
CA PRO A 31 4.76 -13.97 8.72
C PRO A 31 6.30 -14.17 8.72
N ASP A 32 6.92 -14.42 7.57
CA ASP A 32 8.30 -14.91 7.47
C ASP A 32 9.16 -14.19 6.42
N GLY A 33 8.55 -13.40 5.54
CA GLY A 33 9.21 -12.71 4.43
C GLY A 33 9.33 -13.55 3.16
N ASP A 34 8.97 -14.83 3.20
CA ASP A 34 9.05 -15.74 2.06
C ASP A 34 7.70 -15.85 1.34
N ALA A 35 6.60 -15.91 2.11
CA ALA A 35 5.25 -16.00 1.57
C ALA A 35 4.45 -14.72 1.85
N TRP A 36 3.88 -14.14 0.79
CA TRP A 36 3.19 -12.85 0.86
C TRP A 36 1.73 -12.98 0.44
N THR A 37 0.82 -12.41 1.23
CA THR A 37 -0.61 -12.34 0.93
C THR A 37 -1.02 -10.90 0.70
N ARG A 38 -1.71 -10.60 -0.42
CA ARG A 38 -2.27 -9.27 -0.67
C ARG A 38 -3.41 -9.02 0.32
N VAL A 39 -3.38 -7.88 0.99
CA VAL A 39 -4.45 -7.47 1.90
C VAL A 39 -5.68 -7.07 1.07
N PRO A 40 -6.87 -7.61 1.34
CA PRO A 40 -8.09 -7.13 0.71
C PRO A 40 -8.29 -5.64 0.98
N HIS A 41 -8.58 -4.87 -0.05
CA HIS A 41 -8.76 -3.43 0.03
C HIS A 41 -9.96 -3.00 -0.81
N ASP A 42 -10.45 -1.80 -0.51
CA ASP A 42 -11.43 -1.14 -1.35
C ASP A 42 -10.66 -0.45 -2.49
N GLU A 43 -10.97 -0.84 -3.73
CA GLU A 43 -10.40 -0.22 -4.93
C GLU A 43 -10.68 1.29 -4.93
N SER A 44 -11.80 1.78 -4.39
CA SER A 44 -12.02 3.23 -4.29
C SER A 44 -11.05 3.97 -3.36
N VAL A 45 -10.26 3.26 -2.55
CA VAL A 45 -9.26 3.80 -1.61
C VAL A 45 -7.82 3.57 -2.10
N PHE A 46 -7.58 2.53 -2.89
CA PHE A 46 -6.23 2.11 -3.32
C PHE A 46 -6.08 1.84 -4.84
N GLY A 47 -7.18 1.76 -5.58
CA GLY A 47 -7.29 1.39 -7.00
C GLY A 47 -8.42 2.20 -7.68
N GLY A 48 -8.24 3.52 -7.71
CA GLY A 48 -9.16 4.43 -8.41
C GLY A 48 -8.94 4.37 -9.91
N ALA A 49 -9.66 5.18 -10.70
CA ALA A 49 -9.34 5.30 -12.11
C ALA A 49 -7.89 5.80 -12.28
N SER A 50 -7.06 5.15 -13.10
CA SER A 50 -5.64 5.46 -13.30
C SER A 50 -4.72 5.03 -12.15
N GLY A 51 -3.41 5.28 -12.27
CA GLY A 51 -2.41 4.63 -11.41
C GLY A 51 -2.20 5.24 -10.01
N GLN A 52 -2.25 4.42 -8.97
CA GLN A 52 -1.81 4.70 -7.60
C GLN A 52 -0.59 3.86 -7.21
N LEU A 53 0.22 4.40 -6.30
CA LEU A 53 1.37 3.70 -5.76
C LEU A 53 1.62 4.14 -4.32
N ILE A 54 1.97 3.18 -3.46
CA ILE A 54 2.59 3.47 -2.16
C ILE A 54 4.11 3.31 -2.31
N SER A 55 4.85 4.37 -1.98
CA SER A 55 6.31 4.42 -2.13
C SER A 55 7.05 4.25 -0.81
N GLY A 56 6.38 4.42 0.32
CA GLY A 56 6.98 4.21 1.64
C GLY A 56 5.97 3.85 2.71
N VAL A 57 6.41 3.10 3.71
CA VAL A 57 5.60 2.72 4.88
C VAL A 57 6.45 2.75 6.15
N VAL A 58 5.86 3.25 7.22
CA VAL A 58 6.48 3.23 8.55
C VAL A 58 5.45 2.84 9.61
N VAL A 59 5.93 2.24 10.69
CA VAL A 59 5.16 2.15 11.94
C VAL A 59 5.08 3.55 12.55
N GLY A 60 3.87 4.03 12.83
CA GLY A 60 3.65 5.36 13.35
C GLY A 60 2.23 5.57 13.88
N GLY A 61 2.11 6.18 15.06
CA GLY A 61 0.82 6.29 15.76
C GLY A 61 0.37 4.94 16.34
N PRO A 62 -0.94 4.65 16.43
CA PRO A 62 -1.42 3.31 16.81
C PRO A 62 -0.97 2.23 15.81
N GLY A 63 -1.00 2.54 14.49
CA GLY A 63 -0.74 1.56 13.44
C GLY A 63 0.38 1.93 12.48
N LEU A 64 0.04 1.94 11.18
CA LEU A 64 0.97 2.22 10.07
C LEU A 64 0.60 3.53 9.38
N VAL A 65 1.63 4.21 8.87
CA VAL A 65 1.51 5.35 7.97
C VAL A 65 2.20 4.98 6.66
N ALA A 66 1.46 5.04 5.56
CA ALA A 66 1.92 4.80 4.21
C ALA A 66 1.80 6.09 3.39
N VAL A 67 2.77 6.33 2.51
CA VAL A 67 2.82 7.53 1.66
C VAL A 67 3.07 7.15 0.21
N GLY A 68 2.60 7.99 -0.71
CA GLY A 68 2.70 7.71 -2.13
C GLY A 68 1.99 8.76 -2.96
N TYR A 69 1.52 8.36 -4.13
CA TYR A 69 0.80 9.24 -5.04
C TYR A 69 -0.46 8.58 -5.61
N ASP A 70 -1.42 9.42 -5.98
CA ASP A 70 -2.60 9.07 -6.75
C ASP A 70 -2.61 9.87 -8.05
N PHE A 71 -2.96 9.22 -9.17
CA PHE A 71 -3.11 9.85 -10.48
C PHE A 71 -4.59 9.97 -10.91
N SER A 72 -5.54 9.64 -10.05
CA SER A 72 -6.96 9.58 -10.41
C SER A 72 -7.57 10.92 -10.81
N GLY A 73 -6.96 12.04 -10.40
CA GLY A 73 -7.31 13.40 -10.81
C GLY A 73 -6.77 13.84 -12.18
N GLY A 74 -5.88 13.06 -12.80
CA GLY A 74 -5.17 13.43 -14.03
C GLY A 74 -3.83 14.16 -13.81
N ASP A 75 -3.42 14.32 -12.57
CA ASP A 75 -2.13 14.79 -12.10
C ASP A 75 -1.68 13.99 -10.86
N TYR A 76 -0.40 14.12 -10.47
CA TYR A 76 0.16 13.40 -9.33
C TYR A 76 -0.16 14.13 -8.02
N ASP A 77 -1.14 13.60 -7.29
CA ASP A 77 -1.47 14.06 -5.96
C ASP A 77 -0.71 13.26 -4.90
N ALA A 78 -0.16 13.95 -3.91
CA ALA A 78 0.44 13.28 -2.76
C ALA A 78 -0.65 12.65 -1.89
N ALA A 79 -0.48 11.37 -1.57
CA ALA A 79 -1.45 10.60 -0.80
C ALA A 79 -0.81 10.01 0.46
N VAL A 80 -1.60 9.96 1.53
CA VAL A 80 -1.25 9.34 2.81
C VAL A 80 -2.38 8.40 3.20
N TRP A 81 -2.01 7.15 3.49
CA TRP A 81 -2.93 6.13 3.99
C TRP A 81 -2.54 5.75 5.42
N THR A 82 -3.52 5.63 6.31
CA THR A 82 -3.30 5.28 7.72
C THR A 82 -4.16 4.09 8.11
N SER A 83 -3.61 3.16 8.87
CA SER A 83 -4.39 2.09 9.48
C SER A 83 -4.67 2.41 10.96
N PRO A 84 -5.95 2.41 11.41
CA PRO A 84 -6.24 2.20 12.82
C PRO A 84 -5.94 0.75 13.20
N ASP A 85 -5.64 0.52 14.48
CA ASP A 85 -5.55 -0.84 15.03
C ASP A 85 -6.93 -1.46 15.26
#